data_AF-A0A6J1PMQ5-F1
#
_entry.id   AF-A0A6J1PMQ5-F1
#
_cell.length_a   1.000
_cell.length_b   1.000
_cell.length_c   1.000
_cell.angle_alpha   90.00
_cell.angle_beta   90.00
_cell.angle_gamma   90.00
#
_symmetry.space_group_name_H-M   'P 1'
#
loop_
_entity.id
_entity.type
_entity.pdbx_description
1 polymer ?
#
loop_
_entity_poly.entity_id
_entity_poly.type
_entity_poly.pdbx_seq_one_letter_code
_entity_poly.pdbx_strand_id
1 'polypeptide(L)'
;MPFYQFNSFTGRLKPSTNLQPLYPISPLPLQKSEPVIYDSIKTKPVTVTPKASYCTDKPPTLDPKLWAKYKHFQAALDKPVYLAGGKKDKMLFAFTVAYVGVCTLQSLVFIAKECLNII
;
A
#
# COMPACT_ATOMS: atom_id res chain seq x y z
N MET A 1 -16.94 -5.77 -8.54
CA MET A 1 -15.64 -5.47 -7.90
C MET A 1 -15.85 -4.30 -6.97
N PRO A 2 -15.47 -4.38 -5.68
CA PRO A 2 -15.47 -3.21 -4.79
C PRO A 2 -14.29 -2.30 -5.18
N PHE A 3 -14.59 -1.05 -5.50
CA PHE A 3 -13.58 -0.02 -5.76
C PHE A 3 -13.17 0.61 -4.44
N TYR A 4 -11.88 0.87 -4.25
CA TYR A 4 -11.37 1.47 -3.02
C TYR A 4 -10.67 2.80 -3.34
N GLN A 5 -10.94 3.81 -2.54
CA GLN A 5 -10.30 5.12 -2.59
C GLN A 5 -9.42 5.30 -1.36
N PHE A 6 -8.25 5.88 -1.58
CA PHE A 6 -7.35 6.23 -0.50
C PHE A 6 -7.93 7.37 0.34
N ASN A 7 -8.12 7.12 1.63
CA ASN A 7 -8.49 8.15 2.59
C ASN A 7 -7.20 8.78 3.14
N SER A 8 -6.94 10.03 2.75
CA SER A 8 -5.77 10.79 3.19
C SER A 8 -5.74 11.05 4.70
N PHE A 9 -6.91 11.10 5.35
CA PHE A 9 -7.01 11.34 6.78
C PHE A 9 -6.64 10.10 7.62
N THR A 10 -7.08 8.92 7.19
CA THR A 10 -6.82 7.68 7.94
C THR A 10 -5.68 6.85 7.37
N GLY A 11 -5.13 7.22 6.21
CA GLY A 11 -4.12 6.43 5.49
C GLY A 11 -4.59 5.06 5.02
N ARG A 12 -5.91 4.81 5.00
CA ARG A 12 -6.51 3.50 4.70
C ARG A 12 -7.35 3.58 3.43
N LEU A 13 -7.44 2.46 2.73
CA LEU A 13 -8.31 2.31 1.56
C LEU A 13 -9.76 2.09 2.04
N LYS A 14 -10.68 2.98 1.66
CA LYS A 14 -12.13 2.88 1.94
C LYS A 14 -12.87 2.52 0.65
N PRO A 15 -13.91 1.66 0.68
CA PRO A 15 -14.76 1.45 -0.49
C PRO A 15 -15.29 2.78 -1.02
N SER A 16 -15.15 3.01 -2.33
CA SER A 16 -15.53 4.24 -3.01
C SER A 16 -16.66 3.99 -3.97
N THR A 17 -17.63 4.90 -3.94
CA THR A 17 -18.74 5.00 -4.89
C THR A 17 -18.45 6.02 -5.99
N ASN A 18 -17.27 6.68 -5.97
CA ASN A 18 -16.90 7.67 -6.97
C ASN A 18 -16.54 7.02 -8.31
N LEU A 19 -17.04 7.63 -9.39
CA LEU A 19 -16.65 7.31 -10.76
C LEU A 19 -15.18 7.69 -10.95
N GLN A 20 -14.32 6.73 -11.23
CA GLN A 20 -12.93 7.05 -11.60
C GLN A 20 -12.91 7.52 -13.06
N PRO A 21 -12.12 8.54 -13.44
CA PRO A 21 -12.10 9.07 -14.81
C PRO A 21 -11.77 8.02 -15.89
N LEU A 22 -11.02 6.98 -15.52
CA LEU A 22 -10.65 5.87 -16.42
C LEU A 22 -11.69 4.74 -16.46
N TYR A 23 -12.73 4.80 -15.61
CA TYR A 23 -13.82 3.83 -15.54
C TYR A 23 -15.14 4.59 -15.41
N PRO A 24 -15.67 5.14 -16.52
CA PRO A 24 -16.89 5.96 -16.53
C PRO A 24 -18.17 5.16 -16.19
N ILE A 25 -18.05 3.84 -16.05
CA ILE A 25 -19.14 2.96 -15.65
C ILE A 25 -19.20 2.94 -14.14
N SER A 26 -20.35 3.35 -13.60
CA SER A 26 -20.59 3.32 -12.16
C SER A 26 -20.30 1.94 -11.57
N PRO A 27 -19.70 1.89 -10.37
CA PRO A 27 -19.46 0.64 -9.67
C PRO A 27 -20.78 0.11 -9.09
N LEU A 28 -21.80 -0.09 -9.94
CA LEU A 28 -22.84 -1.04 -9.63
C LEU A 28 -22.14 -2.40 -9.51
N PRO A 29 -22.46 -3.21 -8.48
CA PRO A 29 -22.04 -4.60 -8.47
C PRO A 29 -22.49 -5.23 -9.78
N LEU A 30 -21.52 -5.56 -10.63
CA LEU A 30 -21.61 -6.24 -11.93
C LEU A 30 -22.12 -7.68 -11.75
N GLN A 31 -23.18 -7.84 -10.96
CA GLN A 31 -23.79 -9.05 -10.45
C GLN A 31 -25.28 -8.88 -10.14
N LYS A 32 -25.90 -7.72 -10.44
CA LYS A 32 -27.32 -7.77 -10.80
C LYS A 32 -27.35 -8.16 -12.27
N SER A 33 -27.31 -9.47 -12.52
CA SER A 33 -27.85 -10.00 -13.76
C SER A 33 -29.30 -9.54 -13.79
N GLU A 34 -29.58 -8.44 -14.50
CA GLU A 34 -30.92 -8.24 -15.02
C GLU A 34 -31.33 -9.54 -15.72
N PRO A 35 -32.59 -9.99 -15.61
CA PRO A 35 -33.05 -11.20 -16.27
C PRO A 35 -33.09 -10.93 -17.78
N VAL A 36 -31.92 -10.95 -18.43
CA VAL A 36 -31.80 -10.94 -19.87
C VAL A 36 -32.25 -12.32 -20.32
N ILE A 37 -33.43 -12.37 -20.94
CA ILE A 37 -33.94 -13.58 -21.55
C ILE A 37 -33.04 -13.87 -22.74
N TYR A 38 -32.24 -14.94 -22.65
CA TYR A 38 -31.38 -15.36 -23.74
C TYR A 38 -32.16 -16.29 -24.68
N ASP A 39 -32.21 -15.95 -25.97
CA ASP A 39 -32.90 -16.76 -26.99
C ASP A 39 -32.30 -18.17 -27.18
N SER A 40 -31.08 -18.42 -26.74
CA SER A 40 -30.37 -19.68 -26.99
C SER A 40 -29.38 -20.04 -25.89
N ILE A 41 -29.20 -21.35 -25.64
CA ILE A 41 -28.22 -21.86 -24.67
C ILE A 41 -26.79 -21.44 -25.05
N LYS A 42 -26.51 -21.18 -26.34
CA LYS A 42 -25.19 -20.76 -26.84
C LYS A 42 -24.89 -19.26 -26.64
N THR A 43 -25.89 -18.44 -26.32
CA THR A 43 -25.71 -17.00 -26.08
C THR A 43 -25.58 -16.65 -24.60
N LYS A 44 -25.55 -17.64 -23.72
CA LYS A 44 -25.26 -17.43 -22.30
C LYS A 44 -23.85 -16.84 -22.17
N PRO A 45 -23.68 -15.67 -21.51
CA PRO A 45 -22.36 -15.13 -21.26
C PRO A 45 -21.60 -16.11 -20.36
N VAL A 46 -20.42 -16.52 -20.81
CA VAL A 46 -19.50 -17.29 -19.98
C VAL A 46 -19.16 -16.41 -18.77
N THR A 47 -19.56 -16.86 -17.59
CA THR A 47 -19.12 -16.26 -16.33
C THR A 47 -17.63 -16.55 -16.19
N VAL A 48 -16.80 -15.66 -16.73
CA VAL A 48 -15.38 -15.62 -16.40
C VAL A 48 -15.33 -15.13 -14.96
N THR A 49 -15.29 -16.05 -14.01
CA THR A 49 -14.89 -15.71 -12.65
C THR A 49 -13.45 -15.21 -12.78
N PRO A 50 -13.15 -13.91 -12.63
CA PRO A 50 -11.77 -13.49 -12.60
C PRO A 50 -11.17 -14.24 -11.41
N LYS A 51 -10.19 -15.12 -11.67
CA LYS A 51 -9.39 -15.67 -10.58
C LYS A 51 -8.77 -14.45 -9.91
N ALA A 52 -9.35 -14.05 -8.77
CA ALA A 52 -8.85 -12.97 -7.93
C ALA A 52 -7.50 -13.34 -7.27
N SER A 53 -6.83 -14.40 -7.74
CA SER A 53 -5.39 -14.55 -7.60
C SER A 53 -4.71 -13.53 -8.50
N TYR A 54 -4.69 -12.27 -8.08
CA TYR A 54 -3.57 -11.41 -8.42
C TYR A 54 -2.30 -12.16 -8.00
N CYS A 55 -1.58 -12.70 -8.98
CA CYS A 55 -0.22 -13.23 -8.85
C CYS A 55 0.07 -14.03 -7.56
N THR A 56 -0.64 -15.13 -7.31
CA THR A 56 -0.16 -16.10 -6.29
C THR A 56 1.12 -16.80 -6.75
N ASP A 57 1.27 -16.95 -8.07
CA ASP A 57 2.41 -17.58 -8.71
C ASP A 57 3.40 -16.54 -9.24
N LYS A 58 4.68 -16.93 -9.26
CA LYS A 58 5.77 -16.09 -9.75
C LYS A 58 5.50 -15.72 -11.23
N PRO A 59 5.51 -14.44 -11.61
CA PRO A 59 5.41 -14.05 -13.01
C PRO A 59 6.61 -14.62 -13.79
N PRO A 60 6.42 -15.19 -14.99
CA PRO A 60 7.50 -15.82 -15.76
C PRO A 60 8.62 -14.85 -16.13
N THR A 61 8.32 -13.55 -16.22
CA THR A 61 9.27 -12.47 -16.55
C THR A 61 10.03 -11.93 -15.35
N LEU A 62 9.71 -12.35 -14.12
CA LEU A 62 10.28 -11.77 -12.90
C LEU A 62 11.54 -12.53 -12.45
N ASP A 63 12.58 -11.80 -12.05
CA ASP A 63 13.75 -12.39 -11.39
C ASP A 63 13.34 -13.10 -10.08
N PRO A 64 13.76 -14.36 -9.84
CA PRO A 64 13.57 -15.04 -8.55
C PRO A 64 13.94 -14.20 -7.31
N LYS A 65 15.01 -13.39 -7.38
CA LYS A 65 15.46 -12.56 -6.25
C LYS A 65 14.45 -11.47 -5.92
N LEU A 66 13.87 -10.87 -6.96
CA LEU A 66 12.89 -9.80 -6.81
C LEU A 66 11.54 -10.36 -6.33
N TRP A 67 11.16 -11.56 -6.78
CA TRP A 67 10.01 -12.29 -6.26
C TRP A 67 10.11 -12.59 -4.75
N ALA A 68 11.30 -13.00 -4.29
CA ALA A 68 11.54 -13.26 -2.87
C ALA A 68 11.34 -11.99 -2.03
N LYS A 69 11.78 -10.82 -2.53
CA LYS A 69 11.53 -9.53 -1.86
C LYS A 69 10.05 -9.21 -1.79
N TYR A 70 9.30 -9.37 -2.88
CA TYR A 70 7.85 -9.13 -2.86
C TYR A 70 7.13 -9.97 -1.82
N LYS A 71 7.43 -11.27 -1.75
CA LYS A 71 6.86 -12.16 -0.72
C LYS A 71 7.22 -11.71 0.70
N HIS A 72 8.48 -11.34 0.92
CA HIS A 72 8.94 -10.88 2.22
C HIS A 72 8.20 -9.63 2.71
N PHE A 73 8.06 -8.61 1.85
CA PHE A 73 7.37 -7.37 2.21
C PHE A 73 5.84 -7.51 2.23
N GLN A 74 5.26 -8.41 1.43
CA GLN A 74 3.83 -8.73 1.49
C GLN A 74 3.45 -9.51 2.77
N ALA A 75 4.36 -10.29 3.34
CA ALA A 75 4.12 -11.00 4.60
C ALA A 75 4.20 -10.06 5.83
N ALA A 76 4.93 -8.95 5.73
CA ALA A 76 5.18 -8.03 6.84
C ALA A 76 4.13 -6.90 6.93
N LEU A 77 2.83 -7.23 6.96
CA LEU A 77 1.75 -6.24 6.97
C LEU A 77 1.58 -5.52 8.32
N ASP A 78 2.00 -6.15 9.42
CA ASP A 78 1.84 -5.61 10.77
C ASP A 78 2.87 -4.53 11.14
N LYS A 79 3.87 -4.30 10.28
CA LYS A 79 4.99 -3.40 10.55
C LYS A 79 5.04 -2.29 9.50
N PRO A 80 5.48 -1.08 9.87
CA PRO A 80 5.69 -0.04 8.89
C PRO A 80 6.84 -0.43 7.94
N VAL A 81 6.73 0.01 6.68
CA VAL A 81 7.63 -0.40 5.58
C VAL A 81 9.11 -0.17 5.91
N TYR A 82 9.44 0.92 6.59
CA TYR A 82 10.83 1.25 6.96
C TYR A 82 11.43 0.37 8.05
N LEU A 83 10.64 -0.52 8.68
CA LEU A 83 11.11 -1.57 9.60
C LEU A 83 10.86 -2.97 9.06
N ALA A 84 10.29 -3.09 7.86
CA ALA A 84 9.87 -4.36 7.31
C ALA A 84 11.05 -5.26 6.92
N GLY A 85 12.25 -4.72 6.68
CA GLY A 85 13.49 -5.50 6.47
C GLY A 85 14.11 -6.07 7.75
N GLY A 86 13.50 -5.83 8.92
CA GLY A 86 13.84 -6.50 10.17
C GLY A 86 14.93 -5.80 10.99
N LYS A 87 15.87 -6.58 11.55
CA LYS A 87 16.83 -6.08 12.56
C LYS A 87 17.80 -5.03 12.01
N LYS A 88 18.20 -5.15 10.74
CA LYS A 88 19.13 -4.22 10.09
C LYS A 88 18.50 -2.83 9.97
N ASP A 89 17.29 -2.77 9.45
CA ASP A 89 16.53 -1.52 9.31
C ASP A 89 16.30 -0.85 10.67
N LYS A 90 16.00 -1.63 11.71
CA LYS A 90 15.84 -1.12 13.07
C LYS A 90 17.13 -0.48 13.62
N MET A 91 18.29 -1.11 13.41
CA MET A 91 19.57 -0.54 13.84
C MET A 91 19.90 0.74 13.07
N LEU A 92 19.68 0.74 11.75
CA LEU A 92 19.94 1.91 10.91
C LEU A 92 19.03 3.09 11.30
N PHE A 93 17.75 2.82 11.56
CA PHE A 93 16.81 3.81 12.06
C PHE A 93 17.17 4.32 13.46
N ALA A 94 17.58 3.43 14.36
CA ALA A 94 18.01 3.85 15.70
C ALA A 94 19.25 4.77 15.63
N PHE A 95 20.21 4.44 14.76
CA PHE A 95 21.40 5.27 14.57
C PHE A 95 21.06 6.65 14.00
N THR A 96 20.20 6.73 12.98
CA THR A 96 19.80 8.02 12.41
C THR A 96 19.04 8.88 13.41
N VAL A 97 18.12 8.30 14.19
CA VAL A 97 17.39 9.03 15.23
C VAL A 97 18.34 9.52 16.33
N ALA A 98 19.27 8.67 16.79
CA ALA A 98 20.26 9.06 17.79
C ALA A 98 21.16 10.20 17.30
N TYR A 99 21.64 10.11 16.05
CA TYR A 99 22.49 11.13 15.46
C TYR A 99 21.77 12.48 15.34
N VAL A 100 20.53 12.47 14.81
CA VAL A 100 19.70 13.69 14.73
C VAL A 100 19.41 14.24 16.13
N GLY A 101 19.15 13.39 17.12
CA GLY A 101 18.95 13.78 18.51
C GLY A 101 20.18 14.50 19.09
N VAL A 102 21.39 13.99 18.84
CA VAL A 102 22.62 14.63 19.30
C VAL A 102 22.84 15.96 18.60
N CYS A 103 22.67 16.02 17.28
CA CYS A 103 22.82 17.27 16.52
C CYS A 103 21.83 18.34 16.97
N THR A 104 20.57 17.98 17.22
CA THR A 104 19.54 18.92 17.68
C THR A 104 19.83 19.42 19.09
N LEU A 105 20.29 18.57 20.00
CA LEU A 105 20.73 18.99 21.34
C LEU A 105 21.94 19.93 21.27
N GLN A 106 22.93 19.62 20.44
CA GLN A 106 24.09 20.49 20.21
C GLN A 106 23.66 21.88 19.71
N SER A 107 22.74 21.92 18.73
CA SER A 107 22.18 23.18 18.22
C SER A 107 21.42 23.95 19.29
N LEU A 108 20.63 23.28 20.14
CA LEU A 108 19.92 23.93 21.25
C LEU A 108 20.88 24.51 22.29
N VAL A 109 21.96 23.79 22.63
CA VAL A 109 23.00 24.30 23.54
C VAL A 109 23.66 25.55 22.96
N PHE A 110 23.97 25.54 21.66
CA PHE A 110 24.57 26.70 20.99
C PHE A 110 23.64 27.91 21.01
N ILE A 111 22.36 27.72 20.65
CA ILE A 111 21.34 28.77 20.69
C ILE A 111 21.14 29.29 22.13
N ALA A 112 21.09 28.40 23.13
CA ALA A 112 20.95 28.80 24.53
C ALA A 112 22.14 29.64 25.00
N LYS A 113 23.36 29.29 24.58
CA LYS A 113 24.57 30.06 24.88
C LYS A 113 24.53 31.45 24.24
N GLU A 114 24.15 31.56 22.97
CA GLU A 114 24.10 32.84 22.27
C GLU A 114 22.92 33.73 22.70
N CYS A 115 21.73 33.17 22.91
CA CYS A 115 20.53 33.95 23.23
C CYS A 115 20.36 34.27 24.71
N LEU A 116 20.80 33.38 25.61
CA LEU A 116 20.60 33.55 27.05
C LEU A 116 21.85 34.03 27.80
N ASN A 117 23.01 34.08 27.13
CA ASN A 117 24.30 34.50 27.73
C ASN A 117 24.58 33.80 29.08
N ILE A 118 24.15 32.54 29.21
CA ILE A 118 24.46 31.68 30.35
C ILE A 118 25.78 30.98 30.02
N ILE A 119 26.80 31.31 30.82
CA ILE A 119 28.26 31.05 30.71
C ILE A 119 29.02 32.20 30.05
#